data_AF-W7KKF3-F1
#
_entry.id   AF-W7KKF3-F1
#
_cell.length_a   1.000
_cell.length_b   1.000
_cell.length_c   1.000
_cell.angle_alpha   90.00
_cell.angle_beta   90.00
_cell.angle_gamma   90.00
#
_symmetry.space_group_name_H-M   'P 1'
#
loop_
_entity.id
_entity.type
_entity.pdbx_description
1 polymer ?
#
loop_
_entity_poly.entity_id
_entity_poly.type
_entity_poly.pdbx_seq_one_letter_code
_entity_poly.pdbx_strand_id
1 'polypeptide(L)'
;MEDPIEEGLKLLEEKKPEEVLRLLDGIDLPEAYALRARAYLLSREEEKAVKELDRGTERFPYSHMLYFEKALLFLAMDKLEEALEQVKRALEIMPYSYDYKKLEAEILFRQGKYEDAFNVLGDVIRLKPDDVEARLMRAECFYALGKYLDALYEINRALEYDNKNPYLHFLKGRVYLETRYYKLAESEFRIALSLKADPEFAVGLAVAEFLGGEREKALQEIEKAMKLFPDYKRAREVYETMLNQTGTGNISSK
;
A
#
# COMPACT_ATOMS: atom_id res chain seq x y z
N MET A 1 -26.69 30.88 1.23
CA MET A 1 -25.47 30.75 2.05
C MET A 1 -24.95 29.36 1.74
N GLU A 2 -23.70 29.24 1.32
CA GLU A 2 -23.09 27.93 1.00
C GLU A 2 -22.97 27.10 2.29
N ASP A 3 -23.13 25.79 2.20
CA ASP A 3 -23.04 24.90 3.37
C ASP A 3 -21.63 24.98 3.95
N PRO A 4 -21.44 25.34 5.24
CA PRO A 4 -20.11 25.42 5.84
C PRO A 4 -19.32 24.11 5.76
N ILE A 5 -19.98 22.95 5.67
CA ILE A 5 -19.31 21.66 5.49
C ILE A 5 -18.72 21.52 4.09
N GLU A 6 -19.50 21.87 3.05
CA GLU A 6 -19.03 21.84 1.66
C GLU A 6 -17.90 22.82 1.43
N GLU A 7 -17.99 24.02 2.00
CA GLU A 7 -16.92 25.02 1.90
C GLU A 7 -15.68 24.60 2.70
N GLY A 8 -15.86 23.98 3.86
CA GLY A 8 -14.76 23.41 4.65
C GLY A 8 -14.00 22.32 3.90
N LEU A 9 -14.69 21.48 3.13
CA LEU A 9 -14.05 20.49 2.26
C LEU A 9 -13.17 21.14 1.19
N LYS A 10 -13.68 22.15 0.49
CA LYS A 10 -12.91 22.89 -0.53
C LYS A 10 -11.66 23.55 0.07
N LEU A 11 -11.79 24.17 1.25
CA LEU A 11 -10.66 24.79 1.93
C LEU A 11 -9.58 23.77 2.34
N LEU A 12 -9.95 22.52 2.68
CA LEU A 12 -8.98 21.44 2.88
C LEU A 12 -8.24 21.07 1.59
N GLU A 13 -8.94 20.98 0.45
CA GLU A 13 -8.33 20.72 -0.86
C GLU A 13 -7.34 21.83 -1.25
N GLU A 14 -7.68 23.08 -0.93
CA GLU A 14 -6.81 24.26 -1.08
C GLU A 14 -5.69 24.34 -0.04
N LYS A 15 -5.63 23.40 0.92
CA LYS A 15 -4.65 23.35 2.01
C LYS A 15 -4.66 24.60 2.89
N LYS A 16 -5.85 25.10 3.22
CA LYS A 16 -6.08 26.27 4.09
C LYS A 16 -6.66 25.85 5.46
N PRO A 17 -5.90 25.15 6.31
CA PRO A 17 -6.42 24.59 7.56
C PRO A 17 -6.97 25.65 8.53
N GLU A 18 -6.35 26.83 8.62
CA GLU A 18 -6.81 27.91 9.50
C GLU A 18 -8.15 28.53 9.07
N GLU A 19 -8.47 28.49 7.78
CA GLU A 19 -9.77 28.93 7.26
C GLU A 19 -10.85 27.89 7.58
N VAL A 20 -10.55 26.60 7.45
CA VAL A 20 -11.43 25.50 7.87
C VAL A 20 -11.79 25.61 9.34
N LEU A 21 -10.78 25.78 10.21
CA LEU A 21 -10.97 25.86 11.65
C LEU A 21 -11.84 27.07 12.05
N ARG A 22 -11.65 28.22 11.41
CA ARG A 22 -12.48 29.42 11.64
C ARG A 22 -13.90 29.26 11.11
N LEU A 23 -14.06 28.69 9.92
CA LEU A 23 -15.37 28.46 9.29
C LEU A 23 -16.23 27.51 10.12
N LEU A 24 -15.61 26.46 10.66
CA LEU A 24 -16.29 25.40 11.40
C LEU A 24 -16.31 25.63 12.91
N ASP A 25 -15.88 26.79 13.41
CA ASP A 25 -15.90 27.08 14.84
C ASP A 25 -17.33 27.04 15.39
N GLY A 26 -17.51 26.38 16.53
CA GLY A 26 -18.83 26.20 17.16
C GLY A 26 -19.81 25.26 16.44
N ILE A 27 -19.47 24.69 15.27
CA ILE A 27 -20.36 23.75 14.56
C ILE A 27 -20.26 22.34 15.18
N ASP A 28 -21.36 21.90 15.80
CA ASP A 28 -21.47 20.60 16.47
C ASP A 28 -22.15 19.56 15.56
N LEU A 29 -21.44 19.14 14.51
CA LEU A 29 -21.86 18.10 13.55
C LEU A 29 -20.70 17.10 13.34
N PRO A 30 -20.97 15.80 13.15
CA PRO A 30 -19.91 14.81 12.89
C PRO A 30 -18.93 15.22 11.79
N GLU A 31 -19.46 15.73 10.67
CA GLU A 31 -18.68 16.20 9.53
C GLU A 31 -17.75 17.36 9.94
N ALA A 32 -18.21 18.27 10.80
CA ALA A 32 -17.40 19.39 11.25
C ALA A 32 -16.22 18.93 12.13
N TYR A 33 -16.42 17.96 13.04
CA TYR A 33 -15.32 17.38 13.82
C TYR A 33 -14.29 16.68 12.91
N ALA A 34 -14.77 15.92 11.92
CA ALA A 34 -13.91 15.27 10.93
C ALA A 34 -13.04 16.28 10.15
N LEU A 35 -13.67 17.34 9.63
CA LEU A 35 -12.97 18.37 8.86
C LEU A 35 -11.98 19.18 9.71
N ARG A 36 -12.35 19.53 10.96
CA ARG A 36 -11.42 20.20 11.89
C ARG A 36 -10.23 19.30 12.24
N ALA A 37 -10.45 18.00 12.44
CA ALA A 37 -9.36 17.06 12.69
C ALA A 37 -8.40 16.95 11.49
N ARG A 38 -8.93 16.88 10.27
CA ARG A 38 -8.12 16.91 9.03
C ARG A 38 -7.35 18.22 8.88
N ALA A 39 -7.96 19.36 9.25
CA ALA A 39 -7.26 20.65 9.25
C ALA A 39 -6.09 20.66 10.25
N TYR A 40 -6.29 20.15 11.47
CA TYR A 40 -5.19 20.00 12.43
C TYR A 40 -4.07 19.09 11.92
N LEU A 41 -4.40 17.99 11.24
CA LEU A 41 -3.39 17.13 10.61
C LEU A 41 -2.58 17.84 9.52
N LEU A 42 -3.24 18.64 8.67
CA LEU A 42 -2.53 19.46 7.67
C LEU A 42 -1.58 20.46 8.31
N SER A 43 -1.95 21.01 9.48
CA SER A 43 -1.09 21.87 10.30
C SER A 43 -0.03 21.11 11.13
N ARG A 44 0.07 19.78 11.00
CA ARG A 44 0.94 18.90 11.80
C ARG A 44 0.66 18.94 13.31
N GLU A 45 -0.58 19.23 13.69
CA GLU A 45 -1.05 19.31 15.07
C GLU A 45 -1.81 18.02 15.45
N GLU A 46 -1.12 16.87 15.39
CA GLU A 46 -1.71 15.54 15.56
C GLU A 46 -2.48 15.38 16.89
N GLU A 47 -1.95 15.91 17.99
CA GLU A 47 -2.62 15.84 19.29
C GLU A 47 -3.96 16.58 19.30
N LYS A 48 -4.07 17.70 18.56
CA LYS A 48 -5.32 18.44 18.43
C LYS A 48 -6.31 17.68 17.55
N ALA A 49 -5.83 17.06 16.47
CA ALA A 49 -6.65 16.20 15.62
C ALA A 49 -7.27 15.03 16.40
N VAL A 50 -6.46 14.36 17.25
CA VAL A 50 -6.95 13.27 18.11
C VAL A 50 -8.01 13.78 19.08
N LYS A 51 -7.72 14.87 19.81
CA LYS A 51 -8.68 15.49 20.75
C LYS A 51 -9.98 15.92 20.07
N GLU A 52 -9.90 16.40 18.83
CA GLU A 52 -11.07 16.78 18.06
C GLU A 52 -11.98 15.57 17.79
N LEU A 53 -11.41 14.46 17.32
CA LEU A 53 -12.17 13.24 17.05
C LEU A 53 -12.62 12.53 18.32
N ASP A 54 -11.86 12.63 19.42
CA ASP A 54 -12.31 12.16 20.74
C ASP A 54 -13.58 12.89 21.16
N ARG A 55 -13.58 14.22 21.12
CA ARG A 55 -14.79 15.02 21.40
C ARG A 55 -15.94 14.66 20.49
N GLY A 56 -15.67 14.49 19.19
CA GLY A 56 -16.67 14.09 18.21
C GLY A 56 -17.30 12.73 18.54
N THR A 57 -16.48 11.72 18.85
CA THR A 57 -16.96 10.35 19.16
C THR A 57 -17.65 10.26 20.53
N GLU A 58 -17.26 11.06 21.52
CA GLU A 58 -18.01 11.21 22.77
C GLU A 58 -19.38 11.85 22.56
N ARG A 59 -19.44 12.87 21.69
CA ARG A 59 -20.67 13.59 21.39
C ARG A 59 -21.63 12.79 20.52
N PHE A 60 -21.10 12.06 19.55
CA PHE A 60 -21.84 11.27 18.58
C PHE A 60 -21.37 9.80 18.58
N PRO A 61 -21.71 9.03 19.63
CA PRO A 61 -21.18 7.66 19.83
C PRO A 61 -21.67 6.63 18.81
N TYR A 62 -22.62 6.98 17.95
CA TYR A 62 -23.10 6.14 16.85
C TYR A 62 -22.68 6.67 15.47
N SER A 63 -21.78 7.65 15.42
CA SER A 63 -21.22 8.13 14.15
C SER A 63 -20.11 7.21 13.67
N HIS A 64 -20.45 6.26 12.80
CA HIS A 64 -19.48 5.39 12.14
C HIS A 64 -18.41 6.19 11.36
N MET A 65 -18.79 7.35 10.81
CA MET A 65 -17.88 8.25 10.10
C MET A 65 -16.75 8.75 11.02
N LEU A 66 -17.07 9.17 12.24
CA LEU A 66 -16.06 9.69 13.17
C LEU A 66 -15.07 8.61 13.62
N TYR A 67 -15.54 7.39 13.84
CA TYR A 67 -14.66 6.25 14.10
C TYR A 67 -13.76 5.94 12.90
N PHE A 68 -14.30 6.01 11.68
CA PHE A 68 -13.51 5.84 10.47
C PHE A 68 -12.44 6.93 10.30
N GLU A 69 -12.78 8.21 10.51
CA GLU A 69 -11.80 9.31 10.48
C GLU A 69 -10.71 9.13 11.54
N LYS A 70 -11.09 8.66 12.73
CA LYS A 70 -10.14 8.40 13.81
C LYS A 70 -9.22 7.22 13.48
N ALA A 71 -9.74 6.20 12.80
CA ALA A 71 -8.92 5.09 12.27
C ALA A 71 -7.90 5.60 11.24
N LEU A 72 -8.31 6.45 10.30
CA LEU A 72 -7.42 7.05 9.30
C LEU A 72 -6.33 7.92 9.96
N LEU A 73 -6.70 8.71 10.97
CA LEU A 73 -5.75 9.51 11.75
C LEU A 73 -4.69 8.62 12.41
N PHE A 74 -5.10 7.56 13.13
CA PHE A 74 -4.14 6.65 13.75
C PHE A 74 -3.29 5.89 12.74
N LEU A 75 -3.85 5.51 11.58
CA LEU A 75 -3.09 4.89 10.51
C LEU A 75 -2.01 5.81 9.95
N ALA A 76 -2.30 7.11 9.79
CA ALA A 76 -1.33 8.12 9.38
C ALA A 76 -0.21 8.33 10.41
N MET A 77 -0.51 8.12 11.69
CA MET A 77 0.45 8.14 12.80
C MET A 77 1.19 6.80 13.01
N ASP A 78 0.98 5.81 12.13
CA ASP A 78 1.52 4.44 12.24
C ASP A 78 1.11 3.70 13.53
N LYS A 79 -0.01 4.10 14.15
CA LYS A 79 -0.61 3.49 15.33
C LYS A 79 -1.62 2.42 14.92
N LEU A 80 -1.10 1.28 14.46
CA LEU A 80 -1.90 0.26 13.79
C LEU A 80 -2.95 -0.41 14.70
N GLU A 81 -2.62 -0.63 15.98
CA GLU A 81 -3.55 -1.22 16.95
C GLU A 81 -4.75 -0.30 17.21
N GLU A 82 -4.50 0.98 17.48
CA GLU A 82 -5.55 1.97 17.70
C GLU A 82 -6.38 2.18 16.43
N ALA A 83 -5.75 2.22 15.25
CA ALA A 83 -6.44 2.31 13.97
C ALA A 83 -7.40 1.12 13.77
N LEU A 84 -6.95 -0.11 14.06
CA LEU A 84 -7.75 -1.32 13.94
C LEU A 84 -8.95 -1.30 14.91
N GLU A 85 -8.77 -0.80 16.12
CA GLU A 85 -9.87 -0.66 17.08
C GLU A 85 -10.95 0.29 16.54
N GLN A 86 -10.55 1.46 16.03
CA GLN A 86 -11.52 2.45 15.55
C GLN A 86 -12.25 1.99 14.29
N VAL A 87 -11.57 1.35 13.32
CA VAL A 87 -12.27 0.83 12.13
C VAL A 87 -13.24 -0.30 12.49
N LYS A 88 -12.93 -1.12 13.51
CA LYS A 88 -13.86 -2.12 14.04
C LYS A 88 -15.10 -1.48 14.67
N ARG A 89 -14.96 -0.37 15.40
CA ARG A 89 -16.12 0.40 15.88
C ARG A 89 -16.98 0.93 14.74
N ALA A 90 -16.36 1.43 13.66
CA ALA A 90 -17.11 1.85 12.47
C ALA A 90 -17.87 0.67 11.83
N LEU A 91 -17.27 -0.52 11.78
CA LEU A 91 -17.88 -1.75 11.25
C LEU A 91 -18.95 -2.35 12.16
N GLU A 92 -18.88 -2.16 13.49
CA GLU A 92 -19.97 -2.54 14.41
C GLU A 92 -21.28 -1.81 14.05
N ILE A 93 -21.18 -0.57 13.57
CA ILE A 93 -22.33 0.26 13.18
C ILE A 93 -22.71 0.03 11.71
N MET A 94 -21.72 -0.07 10.82
CA MET A 94 -21.89 -0.26 9.36
C MET A 94 -21.12 -1.49 8.86
N PRO A 95 -21.63 -2.72 9.08
CA PRO A 95 -20.87 -3.96 8.89
C PRO A 95 -20.56 -4.34 7.44
N TYR A 96 -21.23 -3.71 6.47
CA TYR A 96 -21.04 -3.97 5.04
C TYR A 96 -20.42 -2.79 4.30
N SER A 97 -19.85 -1.82 5.02
CA SER A 97 -19.11 -0.71 4.40
C SER A 97 -17.87 -1.24 3.68
N TYR A 98 -17.82 -1.04 2.37
CA TYR A 98 -16.68 -1.39 1.54
C TYR A 98 -15.41 -0.65 1.99
N ASP A 99 -15.49 0.66 2.22
CA ASP A 99 -14.33 1.48 2.60
C ASP A 99 -13.75 1.04 3.95
N TYR A 100 -14.62 0.64 4.89
CA TYR A 100 -14.18 0.27 6.24
C TYR A 100 -13.53 -1.11 6.24
N LYS A 101 -14.07 -2.06 5.47
CA LYS A 101 -13.43 -3.37 5.27
C LYS A 101 -12.10 -3.25 4.53
N LYS A 102 -12.00 -2.36 3.55
CA LYS A 102 -10.75 -2.12 2.83
C LYS A 102 -9.68 -1.56 3.78
N LEU A 103 -10.03 -0.58 4.61
CA LEU A 103 -9.13 -0.03 5.63
C LEU A 103 -8.74 -1.07 6.69
N GLU A 104 -9.69 -1.88 7.17
CA GLU A 104 -9.40 -2.99 8.11
C GLU A 104 -8.37 -3.96 7.51
N ALA A 105 -8.56 -4.36 6.25
CA ALA A 105 -7.63 -5.24 5.56
C ALA A 105 -6.23 -4.62 5.41
N GLU A 106 -6.13 -3.34 5.05
CA GLU A 106 -4.86 -2.63 4.96
C GLU A 106 -4.12 -2.59 6.30
N ILE A 107 -4.84 -2.27 7.39
CA ILE A 107 -4.27 -2.24 8.73
C ILE A 107 -3.75 -3.62 9.13
N LEU A 108 -4.55 -4.68 8.91
CA LEU A 108 -4.15 -6.06 9.20
C LEU A 108 -2.93 -6.48 8.36
N PHE A 109 -2.88 -6.10 7.09
CA PHE A 109 -1.73 -6.35 6.22
C PHE A 109 -0.46 -5.68 6.75
N ARG A 110 -0.54 -4.40 7.16
CA ARG A 110 0.59 -3.66 7.75
C ARG A 110 1.04 -4.24 9.10
N GLN A 111 0.13 -4.84 9.86
CA GLN A 111 0.45 -5.60 11.07
C GLN A 111 1.08 -6.97 10.80
N GLY A 112 1.19 -7.40 9.53
CA GLY A 112 1.66 -8.73 9.16
C GLY A 112 0.64 -9.85 9.45
N LYS A 113 -0.61 -9.52 9.76
CA LYS A 113 -1.70 -10.48 9.99
C LYS A 113 -2.32 -10.89 8.65
N TYR A 114 -1.51 -11.54 7.82
CA TYR A 114 -1.89 -11.85 6.44
C TYR A 114 -3.08 -12.79 6.35
N GLU A 115 -3.28 -13.72 7.31
CA GLU A 115 -4.49 -14.56 7.33
C GLU A 115 -5.77 -13.76 7.51
N ASP A 116 -5.78 -12.85 8.48
CA ASP A 116 -6.94 -12.02 8.77
C ASP A 116 -7.21 -11.06 7.60
N ALA A 117 -6.14 -10.44 7.06
CA ALA A 117 -6.22 -9.53 5.93
C ALA A 117 -6.83 -10.20 4.68
N PHE A 118 -6.38 -11.40 4.28
CA PHE A 118 -6.92 -12.04 3.07
C PHE A 118 -8.39 -12.47 3.22
N ASN A 119 -8.84 -12.75 4.45
CA ASN A 119 -10.24 -13.06 4.73
C ASN A 119 -11.11 -11.81 4.56
N VAL A 120 -10.73 -10.69 5.17
CA VAL A 120 -11.43 -9.41 5.01
C VAL A 120 -11.44 -8.95 3.55
N LEU A 121 -10.32 -9.12 2.83
CA LEU A 121 -10.26 -8.81 1.39
C LEU A 121 -11.21 -9.66 0.55
N GLY A 122 -11.49 -10.89 0.97
CA GLY A 122 -12.53 -11.70 0.36
C GLY A 122 -13.90 -11.03 0.41
N ASP A 123 -14.22 -10.27 1.46
CA ASP A 123 -15.46 -9.50 1.56
C ASP A 123 -15.43 -8.26 0.67
N VAL A 124 -14.30 -7.53 0.67
CA VAL A 124 -14.08 -6.35 -0.18
C VAL A 124 -14.30 -6.70 -1.65
N ILE A 125 -13.71 -7.80 -2.11
CA ILE A 125 -13.83 -8.29 -3.49
C ILE A 125 -15.27 -8.75 -3.80
N ARG A 126 -16.02 -9.29 -2.83
CA ARG A 126 -17.44 -9.62 -3.05
C ARG A 126 -18.30 -8.38 -3.22
N LEU A 127 -18.00 -7.30 -2.50
CA LEU A 127 -18.68 -6.01 -2.62
C LEU A 127 -18.30 -5.30 -3.93
N LYS A 128 -17.03 -5.38 -4.32
CA LYS A 128 -16.49 -4.74 -5.53
C LYS A 128 -15.54 -5.68 -6.28
N PRO A 129 -16.06 -6.54 -7.19
CA PRO A 129 -15.28 -7.56 -7.87
C PRO A 129 -14.14 -7.06 -8.76
N ASP A 130 -14.24 -5.80 -9.21
CA ASP A 130 -13.29 -5.10 -10.09
C ASP A 130 -12.26 -4.25 -9.32
N ASP A 131 -12.21 -4.32 -7.97
CA ASP A 131 -11.16 -3.66 -7.20
C ASP A 131 -9.81 -4.37 -7.37
N VAL A 132 -9.02 -3.85 -8.32
CA VAL A 132 -7.66 -4.30 -8.64
C VAL A 132 -6.73 -4.21 -7.43
N GLU A 133 -6.86 -3.15 -6.63
CA GLU A 133 -5.98 -2.91 -5.47
C GLU A 133 -6.26 -3.91 -4.35
N ALA A 134 -7.54 -4.19 -4.06
CA ALA A 134 -7.91 -5.23 -3.10
C ALA A 134 -7.42 -6.62 -3.52
N ARG A 135 -7.48 -6.94 -4.82
CA ARG A 135 -6.94 -8.21 -5.35
C ARG A 135 -5.42 -8.26 -5.27
N LEU A 136 -4.72 -7.18 -5.59
CA LEU A 136 -3.27 -7.08 -5.44
C LEU A 136 -2.86 -7.32 -3.99
N MET A 137 -3.47 -6.62 -3.03
CA MET A 137 -3.17 -6.79 -1.60
C MET A 137 -3.50 -8.21 -1.11
N ARG A 138 -4.56 -8.84 -1.65
CA ARG A 138 -4.90 -10.23 -1.31
C ARG A 138 -3.87 -11.22 -1.87
N ALA A 139 -3.38 -10.99 -3.08
CA ALA A 139 -2.30 -11.76 -3.66
C ALA A 139 -0.99 -11.60 -2.86
N GLU A 140 -0.68 -10.40 -2.37
CA GLU A 140 0.47 -10.16 -1.51
C GLU A 140 0.36 -10.91 -0.18
N CYS A 141 -0.84 -10.95 0.43
CA CYS A 141 -1.09 -11.81 1.60
C CYS A 141 -0.79 -13.28 1.29
N PHE A 142 -1.31 -13.80 0.18
CA PHE A 142 -1.06 -15.19 -0.22
C PHE A 142 0.42 -15.45 -0.50
N TYR A 143 1.12 -14.52 -1.15
CA TYR A 143 2.55 -14.62 -1.39
C TYR A 143 3.34 -14.66 -0.07
N ALA A 144 3.02 -13.77 0.89
CA ALA A 144 3.67 -13.74 2.20
C ALA A 144 3.44 -15.03 3.01
N LEU A 145 2.30 -15.69 2.81
CA LEU A 145 1.96 -16.98 3.39
C LEU A 145 2.52 -18.20 2.62
N GLY A 146 3.29 -17.98 1.54
CA GLY A 146 3.82 -19.05 0.69
C GLY A 146 2.77 -19.78 -0.17
N LYS A 147 1.54 -19.25 -0.24
CA LYS A 147 0.42 -19.79 -1.01
C LYS A 147 0.47 -19.28 -2.45
N TYR A 148 1.51 -19.68 -3.18
CA TYR A 148 1.85 -19.13 -4.49
C TYR A 148 0.78 -19.37 -5.58
N LEU A 149 0.06 -20.49 -5.55
CA LEU A 149 -1.01 -20.75 -6.52
C LEU A 149 -2.22 -19.81 -6.31
N ASP A 150 -2.60 -19.57 -5.05
CA ASP A 150 -3.67 -18.64 -4.71
C ASP A 150 -3.27 -17.19 -5.04
N ALA A 151 -2.01 -16.83 -4.83
CA ALA A 151 -1.47 -15.54 -5.26
C ALA A 151 -1.58 -15.37 -6.78
N LEU A 152 -1.16 -16.36 -7.59
CA LEU A 152 -1.30 -16.32 -9.05
C LEU A 152 -2.76 -16.21 -9.50
N TYR A 153 -3.68 -16.90 -8.81
CA TYR A 153 -5.10 -16.80 -9.11
C TYR A 153 -5.59 -15.35 -8.96
N GLU A 154 -5.35 -14.71 -7.82
CA GLU A 154 -5.78 -13.33 -7.58
C GLU A 154 -5.09 -12.33 -8.53
N ILE A 155 -3.79 -12.51 -8.81
CA ILE A 155 -3.06 -11.67 -9.76
C ILE A 155 -3.67 -11.75 -11.14
N ASN A 156 -3.94 -12.95 -11.66
CA ASN A 156 -4.51 -13.12 -12.99
C ASN A 156 -5.92 -12.53 -13.06
N ARG A 157 -6.74 -12.70 -12.01
CA ARG A 157 -8.06 -12.05 -11.92
C ARG A 157 -7.95 -10.53 -11.91
N ALA A 158 -6.96 -9.95 -11.24
CA ALA A 158 -6.73 -8.51 -11.23
C ALA A 158 -6.27 -8.00 -12.61
N LEU A 159 -5.40 -8.76 -13.30
CA LEU A 159 -4.93 -8.43 -14.65
C LEU A 159 -6.03 -8.49 -15.72
N GLU A 160 -7.15 -9.19 -15.47
CA GLU A 160 -8.33 -9.11 -16.35
C GLU A 160 -8.97 -7.71 -16.33
N TYR A 161 -8.87 -6.98 -15.22
CA TYR A 161 -9.41 -5.62 -15.07
C TYR A 161 -8.38 -4.54 -15.41
N ASP A 162 -7.11 -4.73 -15.02
CA ASP A 162 -6.01 -3.83 -15.32
C ASP A 162 -4.76 -4.61 -15.74
N ASN A 163 -4.67 -4.88 -17.05
CA ASN A 163 -3.54 -5.58 -17.65
C ASN A 163 -2.28 -4.72 -17.81
N LYS A 164 -2.30 -3.46 -17.39
CA LYS A 164 -1.16 -2.53 -17.44
C LYS A 164 -0.68 -2.14 -16.04
N ASN A 165 -1.12 -2.85 -15.01
CA ASN A 165 -0.64 -2.63 -13.66
C ASN A 165 0.78 -3.20 -13.48
N PRO A 166 1.82 -2.35 -13.29
CA PRO A 166 3.18 -2.85 -13.15
C PRO A 166 3.39 -3.71 -11.89
N TYR A 167 2.66 -3.43 -10.81
CA TYR A 167 2.81 -4.13 -9.54
C TYR A 167 2.26 -5.55 -9.59
N LEU A 168 1.18 -5.78 -10.35
CA LEU A 168 0.68 -7.14 -10.60
C LEU A 168 1.69 -7.99 -11.36
N HIS A 169 2.30 -7.44 -12.42
CA HIS A 169 3.36 -8.12 -13.15
C HIS A 169 4.59 -8.38 -12.28
N PHE A 170 4.99 -7.40 -11.48
CA PHE A 170 6.10 -7.57 -10.54
C PHE A 170 5.82 -8.68 -9.52
N LEU A 171 4.64 -8.69 -8.88
CA LEU A 171 4.27 -9.73 -7.92
C LEU A 171 4.18 -11.11 -8.60
N LYS A 172 3.67 -11.18 -9.82
CA LYS A 172 3.65 -12.41 -10.62
C LYS A 172 5.06 -12.93 -10.88
N GLY A 173 5.97 -12.03 -11.25
CA GLY A 173 7.39 -12.33 -11.41
C GLY A 173 8.02 -12.87 -10.14
N ARG A 174 7.72 -12.27 -8.98
CA ARG A 174 8.15 -12.77 -7.67
C ARG A 174 7.62 -14.18 -7.38
N VAL A 175 6.33 -14.43 -7.64
CA VAL A 175 5.77 -15.78 -7.47
C VAL A 175 6.50 -16.81 -8.34
N TYR A 176 6.76 -16.49 -9.61
CA TYR A 176 7.53 -17.36 -10.49
C TYR A 176 8.98 -17.55 -10.04
N LEU A 177 9.59 -16.54 -9.44
CA LEU A 177 10.93 -16.63 -8.88
C LEU A 177 10.98 -17.63 -7.71
N GLU A 178 10.05 -17.53 -6.75
CA GLU A 178 9.96 -18.44 -5.60
C GLU A 178 9.69 -19.89 -6.04
N THR A 179 8.90 -20.05 -7.10
CA THR A 179 8.54 -21.34 -7.68
C THR A 179 9.55 -21.83 -8.74
N ARG A 180 10.69 -21.13 -8.89
CA ARG A 180 11.83 -21.47 -9.77
C ARG A 180 11.54 -21.46 -11.27
N TYR A 181 10.44 -20.84 -11.71
CA TYR A 181 10.15 -20.61 -13.12
C TYR A 181 10.85 -19.34 -13.61
N TYR A 182 12.18 -19.34 -13.59
CA TYR A 182 13.01 -18.14 -13.80
C TYR A 182 12.76 -17.41 -15.13
N LYS A 183 12.50 -18.15 -16.22
CA LYS A 183 12.16 -17.53 -17.53
C LYS A 183 10.81 -16.83 -17.52
N LEU A 184 9.82 -17.36 -16.78
CA LEU A 184 8.53 -16.68 -16.62
C LEU A 184 8.69 -15.45 -15.71
N ALA A 185 9.49 -15.57 -14.64
CA ALA A 185 9.82 -14.43 -13.77
C ALA A 185 10.49 -13.29 -14.57
N GLU A 186 11.50 -13.62 -15.38
CA GLU A 186 12.17 -12.67 -16.29
C GLU A 186 11.17 -11.94 -17.19
N SER A 187 10.26 -12.67 -17.82
CA SER A 187 9.24 -12.10 -18.71
C SER A 187 8.34 -11.11 -17.98
N GLU A 188 7.82 -11.49 -16.81
CA GLU A 188 6.90 -10.63 -16.03
C GLU A 188 7.62 -9.39 -15.47
N PHE A 189 8.88 -9.51 -15.01
CA PHE A 189 9.67 -8.37 -14.59
C PHE A 189 9.98 -7.39 -15.73
N ARG A 190 10.22 -7.88 -16.95
CA ARG A 190 10.37 -7.02 -18.13
C ARG A 190 9.09 -6.25 -18.44
N ILE A 191 7.93 -6.89 -18.32
CA ILE A 191 6.64 -6.22 -18.51
C ILE A 191 6.48 -5.11 -17.45
N ALA A 192 6.67 -5.45 -16.16
CA ALA A 192 6.59 -4.48 -15.07
C ALA A 192 7.51 -3.25 -15.31
N LEU A 193 8.78 -3.49 -15.69
CA LEU A 193 9.76 -2.44 -15.92
C LEU A 193 9.43 -1.57 -17.16
N SER A 194 8.82 -2.16 -18.19
CA SER A 194 8.36 -1.42 -19.37
C SER A 194 7.14 -0.52 -19.10
N LEU A 195 6.30 -0.90 -18.13
CA LEU A 195 5.14 -0.13 -17.70
C LEU A 195 5.54 0.99 -16.72
N LYS A 196 6.51 0.71 -15.84
CA LYS A 196 7.02 1.67 -14.86
C LYS A 196 8.50 1.39 -14.58
N ALA A 197 9.34 2.40 -14.78
CA ALA A 197 10.72 2.36 -14.32
C ALA A 197 10.76 2.32 -12.79
N ASP A 198 11.23 1.21 -12.23
CA ASP A 198 11.30 0.99 -10.78
C ASP A 198 12.56 0.17 -10.45
N PRO A 199 13.36 0.58 -9.46
CA PRO A 199 14.58 -0.13 -9.10
C PRO A 199 14.34 -1.57 -8.63
N GLU A 200 13.23 -1.82 -7.92
CA GLU A 200 12.93 -3.15 -7.40
C GLU A 200 12.61 -4.12 -8.55
N PHE A 201 11.96 -3.63 -9.61
CA PHE A 201 11.64 -4.45 -10.79
C PHE A 201 12.90 -4.81 -11.57
N ALA A 202 13.82 -3.86 -11.72
CA ALA A 202 15.11 -4.07 -12.37
C ALA A 202 15.98 -5.07 -11.58
N VAL A 203 16.00 -4.97 -10.24
CA VAL A 203 16.65 -5.96 -9.38
C VAL A 203 16.00 -7.33 -9.52
N GLY A 204 14.67 -7.42 -9.50
CA GLY A 204 13.94 -8.67 -9.71
C GLY A 204 14.31 -9.34 -11.04
N LEU A 205 14.40 -8.55 -12.12
CA LEU A 205 14.83 -9.02 -13.43
C LEU A 205 16.24 -9.61 -13.40
N ALA A 206 17.21 -8.87 -12.86
CA ALA A 206 18.59 -9.35 -12.77
C ALA A 206 18.70 -10.63 -11.94
N VAL A 207 17.98 -10.71 -10.81
CA VAL A 207 17.95 -11.92 -9.96
C VAL A 207 17.34 -13.11 -10.72
N ALA A 208 16.25 -12.91 -11.46
CA ALA A 208 15.63 -13.96 -12.27
C ALA A 208 16.60 -14.47 -13.35
N GLU A 209 17.29 -13.58 -14.06
CA GLU A 209 18.28 -13.95 -15.08
C GLU A 209 19.45 -14.73 -14.47
N PHE A 210 19.95 -14.28 -13.31
CA PHE A 210 21.06 -14.93 -12.62
C PHE A 210 20.71 -16.34 -12.15
N LEU A 211 19.56 -16.50 -11.49
CA LEU A 211 19.08 -17.81 -11.05
C LEU A 211 18.69 -18.72 -12.22
N GLY A 212 18.27 -18.13 -13.34
CA GLY A 212 18.03 -18.82 -14.62
C GLY A 212 19.30 -19.26 -15.35
N GLY A 213 20.49 -18.94 -14.84
CA GLY A 213 21.79 -19.31 -15.42
C GLY A 213 22.38 -18.29 -16.39
N GLU A 214 21.68 -17.20 -16.70
CA GLU A 214 22.11 -16.15 -17.63
C GLU A 214 23.01 -15.12 -16.93
N ARG A 215 24.13 -15.58 -16.36
CA ARG A 215 24.96 -14.80 -15.43
C ARG A 215 25.50 -13.50 -16.01
N GLU A 216 26.01 -13.52 -17.24
CA GLU A 216 26.54 -12.32 -17.91
C GLU A 216 25.44 -11.28 -18.13
N LYS A 217 24.27 -11.75 -18.55
CA LYS A 217 23.10 -10.91 -18.79
C LYS A 217 22.61 -10.25 -17.50
N ALA A 218 22.54 -11.03 -16.42
CA ALA A 218 22.18 -10.54 -15.10
C ALA A 218 23.14 -9.45 -14.59
N LEU A 219 24.46 -9.64 -14.77
CA LEU A 219 25.46 -8.64 -14.41
C LEU A 219 25.30 -7.34 -15.21
N GLN A 220 25.05 -7.44 -16.52
CA GLN A 220 24.75 -6.26 -17.34
C GLN A 220 23.47 -5.55 -16.87
N GLU A 221 22.45 -6.31 -16.50
CA GLU A 221 21.15 -5.76 -16.11
C GLU A 221 21.21 -5.07 -14.75
N ILE A 222 21.89 -5.65 -13.76
CA ILE A 222 22.07 -5.02 -12.46
C ILE A 222 22.98 -3.77 -12.55
N GLU A 223 23.97 -3.77 -13.44
CA GLU A 223 24.79 -2.57 -13.71
C GLU A 223 23.97 -1.45 -14.34
N LYS A 224 23.03 -1.77 -15.25
CA LYS A 224 22.07 -0.77 -15.75
C LYS A 224 21.17 -0.25 -14.63
N ALA A 225 20.66 -1.13 -13.76
CA ALA A 225 19.84 -0.75 -12.62
C ALA A 225 20.59 0.23 -11.70
N MET A 226 21.86 -0.03 -11.40
CA MET A 226 22.71 0.87 -10.60
C MET A 226 22.95 2.23 -11.29
N LYS A 227 23.06 2.27 -12.62
CA LYS A 227 23.20 3.53 -13.37
C LYS A 227 21.90 4.34 -13.37
N LEU A 228 20.76 3.67 -13.50
CA LEU A 228 19.44 4.30 -13.52
C LEU A 228 18.99 4.74 -12.12
N PHE A 229 19.36 3.99 -11.09
CA PHE A 229 18.94 4.18 -9.71
C PHE A 229 20.15 4.18 -8.75
N PRO A 230 21.03 5.20 -8.82
CA PRO A 230 22.30 5.21 -8.11
C PRO A 230 22.17 5.16 -6.58
N ASP A 231 21.06 5.67 -6.02
CA ASP A 231 20.82 5.71 -4.58
C ASP A 231 20.16 4.43 -4.04
N TYR A 232 19.77 3.50 -4.92
CA TYR A 232 19.09 2.27 -4.54
C TYR A 232 20.07 1.18 -4.11
N LYS A 233 20.39 1.17 -2.81
CA LYS A 233 21.44 0.32 -2.19
C LYS A 233 21.34 -1.16 -2.55
N ARG A 234 20.12 -1.71 -2.60
CA ARG A 234 19.90 -3.14 -2.86
C ARG A 234 20.42 -3.57 -4.23
N ALA A 235 20.42 -2.70 -5.25
CA ALA A 235 21.00 -3.05 -6.55
C ALA A 235 22.50 -3.34 -6.44
N ARG A 236 23.23 -2.55 -5.64
CA ARG A 236 24.65 -2.77 -5.38
C ARG A 236 24.91 -4.04 -4.57
N GLU A 237 24.12 -4.29 -3.53
CA GLU A 237 24.22 -5.50 -2.70
C GLU A 237 24.03 -6.77 -3.55
N VAL A 238 23.05 -6.73 -4.46
CA VAL A 238 22.77 -7.82 -5.40
C VAL A 238 23.93 -7.99 -6.40
N TYR A 239 24.48 -6.91 -6.94
CA TYR A 239 25.64 -6.96 -7.84
C TYR A 239 26.86 -7.62 -7.17
N GLU A 240 27.20 -7.17 -5.95
CA GLU A 240 28.32 -7.72 -5.17
C GLU A 240 28.11 -9.21 -4.88
N THR A 241 26.86 -9.61 -4.56
CA THR A 241 26.49 -11.01 -4.37
C THR A 241 26.68 -11.84 -5.64
N MET A 242 26.27 -11.32 -6.80
CA MET A 242 26.45 -11.99 -8.08
C MET A 242 27.93 -12.18 -8.43
N LEU A 243 28.77 -11.15 -8.26
CA LEU A 243 30.21 -11.21 -8.53
C LEU A 243 30.94 -12.27 -7.69
N ASN A 244 30.58 -12.36 -6.40
CA ASN A 244 31.16 -13.36 -5.50
C ASN A 244 30.83 -14.79 -5.94
N GLN A 245 29.63 -15.02 -6.48
CA GLN A 245 29.19 -16.33 -6.95
C GLN A 245 29.70 -16.69 -8.36
N THR A 246 30.06 -15.69 -9.17
CA THR A 246 30.70 -15.89 -10.48
C THR A 246 32.21 -16.08 -10.40
N GLY A 247 32.83 -15.96 -9.22
CA GLY A 247 34.27 -16.12 -9.03
C GLY A 247 35.10 -14.95 -9.60
N THR A 248 34.45 -13.84 -9.94
CA THR A 248 35.08 -12.60 -10.43
C THR A 248 35.42 -11.63 -9.31
N GLY A 249 35.08 -11.97 -8.05
CA GLY A 249 35.43 -11.25 -6.82
C GLY A 249 36.90 -11.36 -6.43
N ASN A 250 37.81 -11.01 -7.34
CA ASN A 250 39.18 -10.60 -7.03
C ASN A 250 39.85 -10.11 -8.33
N ILE A 251 39.84 -8.81 -8.57
CA ILE A 251 40.93 -8.05 -9.20
C ILE A 251 40.73 -6.56 -8.84
N SER A 252 41.73 -6.02 -8.16
CA SER A 252 42.11 -4.60 -8.01
C SER A 252 41.20 -3.63 -7.24
N SER A 253 41.40 -3.57 -5.92
CA SER A 253 41.65 -2.30 -5.24
C SER A 253 43.17 -2.05 -5.21
N LYS A 254 43.64 -1.13 -6.05
CA LYS A 254 44.91 -0.41 -5.88
C LYS A 254 44.62 1.07 -5.98
#